data_AF-A0A6C0IKU2-F1
#
_entry.id   AF-A0A6C0IKU2-F1
#
_cell.length_a   1.000
_cell.length_b   1.000
_cell.length_c   1.000
_cell.angle_alpha   90.00
_cell.angle_beta   90.00
_cell.angle_gamma   90.00
#
_symmetry.space_group_name_H-M   'P 1'
#
loop_
_entity.id
_entity.type
_entity.pdbx_description
1 polymer ?
#
loop_
_entity_poly.entity_id
_entity_poly.type
_entity_poly.pdbx_seq_one_letter_code
_entity_poly.pdbx_strand_id
1 'polypeptide(L)'
;MHVYSSMYKYHKFHHIFDNILLPSIGNATSKEEFLLAYVVPTFVAGKMVTINEASFIISVFIISLFNLFIHCGPLQYVDWAPGFISPQHHHLHHKEKSKHYSAPLINYDSLFEKKMST
;
A
#
# COMPACT_ATOMS: atom_id res chain seq x y z
N MET A 1 1.64 12.24 -9.50
CA MET A 1 1.32 11.43 -10.69
C MET A 1 1.72 10.00 -10.40
N HIS A 2 0.81 9.02 -10.41
CA HIS A 2 1.18 7.60 -10.37
C HIS A 2 2.19 7.29 -11.49
N VAL A 3 3.18 6.41 -11.24
CA VAL A 3 4.26 6.08 -12.21
C VAL A 3 3.67 5.79 -13.60
N TYR A 4 2.58 5.03 -13.61
CA TYR A 4 1.75 4.83 -14.80
C TYR A 4 0.41 5.54 -14.62
N SER A 5 0.26 6.69 -15.28
CA SER A 5 -0.97 7.50 -15.24
C SER A 5 -2.22 6.71 -15.64
N SER A 6 -2.08 5.69 -16.49
CA SER A 6 -3.15 4.79 -16.91
C SER A 6 -3.71 3.91 -15.76
N MET A 7 -2.92 3.65 -14.72
CA MET A 7 -3.31 2.85 -13.55
C MET A 7 -4.04 3.68 -12.48
N TYR A 8 -3.87 5.00 -12.50
CA TYR A 8 -4.51 5.91 -11.53
C TYR A 8 -6.03 5.74 -11.47
N LYS A 9 -6.67 5.42 -12.60
CA LYS A 9 -8.13 5.22 -12.66
C LYS A 9 -8.63 4.13 -11.71
N TYR A 10 -7.81 3.11 -11.43
CA TYR A 10 -8.18 2.01 -10.53
C TYR A 10 -8.03 2.42 -9.07
N HIS A 11 -7.03 3.23 -8.73
CA HIS A 11 -6.77 3.71 -7.38
C HIS A 11 -7.50 5.04 -7.05
N LYS A 12 -8.19 5.64 -8.03
CA LYS A 12 -8.89 6.92 -7.88
C LYS A 12 -9.94 6.88 -6.77
N PHE A 13 -10.62 5.75 -6.59
CA PHE A 13 -11.64 5.60 -5.54
C PHE A 13 -11.03 5.73 -4.15
N HIS A 14 -9.90 5.06 -3.91
CA HIS A 14 -9.17 5.15 -2.66
C HIS A 14 -8.80 6.61 -2.34
N HIS A 15 -8.40 7.37 -3.38
CA HIS A 15 -8.07 8.79 -3.24
C HIS A 15 -9.26 9.76 -3.03
N ILE A 16 -10.51 9.31 -3.13
CA ILE A 16 -11.68 10.17 -2.85
C ILE A 16 -11.66 10.66 -1.39
N PHE A 17 -11.06 9.87 -0.51
CA PHE A 17 -11.09 10.08 0.93
C PHE A 17 -9.77 10.64 1.49
N ASP A 18 -8.83 11.07 0.65
CA ASP A 18 -7.50 11.57 1.06
C ASP A 18 -7.54 12.72 2.08
N ASN A 19 -8.63 13.49 2.10
CA ASN A 19 -8.80 14.59 3.05
C ASN A 19 -9.13 14.12 4.47
N ILE A 20 -9.50 12.84 4.63
CA ILE A 20 -9.88 12.20 5.89
C ILE A 20 -9.11 10.87 5.98
N LEU A 21 -7.87 10.93 6.45
CA LEU A 21 -7.00 9.77 6.63
C LEU A 21 -7.33 9.04 7.93
N LEU A 22 -8.55 8.51 8.03
CA LEU A 22 -8.92 7.57 9.09
C LEU A 22 -8.39 6.18 8.74
N PRO A 23 -7.92 5.39 9.72
CA PRO A 23 -7.42 4.04 9.46
C PRO A 23 -8.40 3.19 8.63
N SER A 24 -9.69 3.20 8.99
CA SER A 24 -10.71 2.41 8.29
C SER A 24 -10.90 2.79 6.82
N ILE A 25 -10.67 4.05 6.47
CA ILE A 25 -10.68 4.55 5.09
C ILE A 25 -9.50 3.99 4.29
N GLY A 26 -8.38 3.69 4.97
CA GLY A 26 -7.22 3.03 4.36
C GLY A 26 -7.59 1.76 3.58
N ASN A 27 -8.55 0.98 4.07
CA ASN A 27 -9.01 -0.24 3.39
C ASN A 27 -10.20 -0.02 2.43
N ALA A 28 -10.67 1.21 2.25
CA ALA A 28 -11.71 1.51 1.28
C ALA A 28 -11.10 1.57 -0.12
N THR A 29 -11.33 0.51 -0.90
CA THR A 29 -10.87 0.38 -2.28
C THR A 29 -12.05 0.06 -3.20
N SER A 30 -11.90 0.38 -4.49
CA SER A 30 -12.88 -0.10 -5.48
C SER A 30 -12.81 -1.63 -5.62
N LYS A 31 -13.83 -2.24 -6.22
CA LYS A 31 -13.81 -3.70 -6.49
C LYS A 31 -12.66 -4.05 -7.43
N GLU A 32 -12.45 -3.21 -8.45
CA GLU A 32 -11.41 -3.36 -9.46
C GLU A 32 -10.02 -3.26 -8.82
N GLU A 33 -9.82 -2.27 -7.96
CA GLU A 33 -8.59 -2.11 -7.19
C GLU A 33 -8.34 -3.30 -6.26
N PHE A 34 -9.37 -3.75 -5.53
CA PHE A 34 -9.25 -4.92 -4.66
C PHE A 34 -8.80 -6.16 -5.45
N LEU A 35 -9.45 -6.42 -6.58
CA LEU A 35 -9.11 -7.57 -7.41
C LEU A 35 -7.70 -7.46 -8.00
N LEU A 36 -7.36 -6.32 -8.59
CA LEU A 36 -6.09 -6.15 -9.32
C LEU A 36 -4.88 -5.98 -8.40
N ALA A 37 -5.02 -5.21 -7.31
CA ALA A 37 -3.91 -4.89 -6.41
C ALA A 37 -3.72 -5.93 -5.29
N TYR A 38 -4.78 -6.64 -4.89
CA TYR A 38 -4.73 -7.56 -3.75
C TYR A 38 -4.94 -9.02 -4.17
N VAL A 39 -6.04 -9.33 -4.86
CA VAL A 39 -6.41 -10.73 -5.14
C VAL A 39 -5.50 -11.37 -6.19
N VAL A 40 -5.28 -10.72 -7.33
CA VAL A 40 -4.49 -11.27 -8.44
C VAL A 40 -3.04 -11.57 -8.02
N PRO A 41 -2.28 -10.65 -7.39
CA PRO A 41 -0.91 -10.94 -6.98
C PRO A 41 -0.83 -12.09 -5.96
N THR A 42 -1.75 -12.11 -4.99
CA THR A 42 -1.80 -13.16 -3.96
C THR A 42 -2.13 -14.52 -4.57
N PHE A 43 -3.06 -14.58 -5.52
CA PHE A 43 -3.43 -15.82 -6.21
C PHE A 43 -2.28 -16.37 -7.07
N VAL A 44 -1.60 -15.49 -7.83
CA VAL A 44 -0.43 -15.85 -8.64
C VAL A 44 0.69 -16.39 -7.76
N ALA A 45 1.02 -15.67 -6.68
CA ALA A 45 2.00 -16.13 -5.69
C ALA A 45 1.58 -17.49 -5.09
N GLY A 46 0.32 -17.64 -4.68
CA GLY A 46 -0.16 -18.87 -4.06
C GLY A 46 -0.05 -20.10 -4.95
N LYS A 47 -0.24 -19.93 -6.27
CA LYS A 47 -0.01 -21.00 -7.25
C LYS A 47 1.46 -21.42 -7.33
N MET A 48 2.40 -20.49 -7.09
CA MET A 48 3.83 -20.77 -7.13
C MET A 48 4.35 -21.48 -5.86
N VAL A 49 3.77 -21.20 -4.69
CA VAL A 49 4.29 -21.70 -3.39
C VAL A 49 3.42 -22.77 -2.72
N THR A 50 2.36 -23.24 -3.38
CA THR A 50 1.43 -24.27 -2.87
C THR A 50 0.88 -23.94 -1.47
N ILE A 51 0.31 -22.75 -1.33
CA ILE A 51 -0.27 -22.28 -0.06
C ILE A 51 -1.70 -22.81 0.14
N ASN A 52 -2.12 -22.94 1.40
CA ASN A 52 -3.48 -23.34 1.77
C ASN A 52 -4.39 -22.12 2.00
N GLU A 53 -5.69 -22.37 2.21
CA GLU A 53 -6.69 -21.32 2.44
C GLU A 53 -6.36 -20.41 3.63
N ALA A 54 -5.86 -20.99 4.74
CA ALA A 54 -5.48 -20.21 5.91
C ALA A 54 -4.33 -19.23 5.59
N SER A 55 -3.33 -19.66 4.82
CA SER A 55 -2.25 -18.78 4.37
C SER A 55 -2.76 -17.62 3.50
N PHE A 56 -3.75 -17.86 2.64
CA PHE A 56 -4.41 -16.81 1.86
C PHE A 56 -5.11 -15.79 2.77
N ILE A 57 -5.94 -16.27 3.70
CA ILE A 57 -6.68 -15.42 4.64
C ILE A 57 -5.72 -14.58 5.48
N ILE A 58 -4.66 -15.20 6.02
CA ILE A 58 -3.64 -14.51 6.80
C ILE A 58 -2.91 -13.45 5.97
N SER A 59 -2.60 -13.75 4.70
CA SER A 59 -1.93 -12.79 3.81
C SER A 59 -2.79 -11.56 3.57
N VAL A 60 -4.08 -11.76 3.26
CA VAL A 60 -5.04 -10.65 3.09
C VAL A 60 -5.17 -9.86 4.39
N PHE A 61 -5.27 -10.54 5.53
CA PHE A 61 -5.36 -9.88 6.84
C PHE A 61 -4.11 -9.04 7.15
N ILE A 62 -2.91 -9.55 6.91
CA ILE A 62 -1.65 -8.81 7.09
C ILE A 62 -1.64 -7.57 6.21
N ILE A 63 -1.98 -7.70 4.93
CA ILE A 63 -2.02 -6.57 4.01
C ILE A 63 -3.02 -5.53 4.49
N SER A 64 -4.25 -5.94 4.85
CA SER A 64 -5.27 -5.03 5.37
C SER A 64 -4.86 -4.35 6.68
N LEU A 65 -4.19 -5.07 7.59
CA LEU A 65 -3.73 -4.52 8.86
C LEU A 65 -2.62 -3.48 8.67
N PHE A 66 -1.62 -3.78 7.85
CA PHE A 66 -0.57 -2.81 7.53
C PHE A 66 -1.13 -1.59 6.81
N ASN A 67 -2.13 -1.79 5.96
CA ASN A 67 -2.81 -0.69 5.30
C ASN A 67 -3.56 0.21 6.31
N LEU A 68 -4.15 -0.33 7.38
CA LEU A 68 -4.67 0.48 8.49
C LEU A 68 -3.55 1.27 9.20
N PHE A 69 -2.41 0.63 9.46
CA PHE A 69 -1.30 1.25 10.20
C PHE A 69 -0.72 2.45 9.46
N ILE A 70 -0.45 2.32 8.17
CA ILE A 70 0.14 3.41 7.37
C ILE A 70 -0.82 4.58 7.15
N HIS A 71 -2.13 4.36 7.31
CA HIS A 71 -3.17 5.40 7.30
C HIS A 71 -3.53 5.92 8.70
N CYS A 72 -2.87 5.43 9.76
CA CYS A 72 -3.11 5.89 11.11
C CYS A 72 -2.29 7.15 11.41
N GLY A 73 -2.95 8.32 11.42
CA GLY A 73 -2.30 9.61 11.65
C GLY A 73 -1.38 9.67 12.89
N PRO A 74 -1.78 9.17 14.06
CA PRO A 74 -0.91 9.12 15.24
C PRO A 74 0.39 8.33 15.06
N LEU A 75 0.43 7.34 14.15
CA LEU A 75 1.62 6.54 13.88
C LEU A 75 2.64 7.24 12.96
N GLN A 76 2.34 8.42 12.42
CA GLN A 76 3.27 9.18 11.58
C GLN A 76 4.57 9.57 12.31
N TYR A 77 4.54 9.63 13.64
CA TYR A 77 5.67 10.04 14.47
C TYR A 77 6.43 8.84 15.08
N VAL A 78 6.07 7.62 14.69
CA VAL A 78 6.69 6.40 15.20
C VAL A 78 7.73 5.91 14.19
N ASP A 79 8.93 5.63 14.69
CA ASP A 79 9.98 5.01 13.88
C ASP A 79 9.54 3.63 13.39
N TRP A 80 9.77 3.38 12.11
CA TRP A 80 9.36 2.15 11.45
C TRP A 80 10.58 1.32 11.05
N ALA A 81 10.41 0.00 11.06
CA ALA A 81 11.49 -0.90 10.69
C ALA A 81 11.97 -0.62 9.24
N PRO A 82 13.30 -0.54 8.99
CA PRO A 82 13.82 -0.34 7.64
C PRO A 82 13.28 -1.39 6.66
N GLY A 83 12.92 -0.94 5.46
CA GLY A 83 12.32 -1.80 4.43
C GLY A 83 10.80 -1.93 4.50
N PHE A 84 10.14 -1.45 5.55
CA PHE A 84 8.68 -1.33 5.62
C PHE A 84 8.23 0.09 5.26
N ILE A 85 7.00 0.22 4.77
CA ILE A 85 6.40 1.54 4.54
C ILE A 85 5.98 2.15 5.86
N SER A 86 6.56 3.30 6.19
CA SER A 86 6.17 4.05 7.38
C SER A 86 4.90 4.86 7.11
N PRO A 87 4.07 5.10 8.14
CA PRO A 87 2.90 5.96 8.00
C PRO A 87 3.25 7.36 7.49
N GLN A 88 4.41 7.91 7.90
CA GLN A 88 4.89 9.19 7.40
C GLN A 88 5.06 9.21 5.87
N HIS A 89 5.70 8.19 5.29
CA HIS A 89 5.90 8.09 3.84
C HIS A 89 4.56 7.98 3.10
N HIS A 90 3.64 7.18 3.61
CA HIS A 90 2.34 6.99 2.96
C HIS A 90 1.43 8.22 3.05
N HIS A 91 1.51 8.99 4.14
CA HIS A 91 0.80 10.26 4.23
C HIS A 91 1.38 11.33 3.29
N LEU A 92 2.71 11.34 3.10
CA LEU A 92 3.35 12.19 2.09
C LEU A 92 2.89 11.80 0.67
N HIS A 93 2.74 10.51 0.39
CA HIS A 93 2.14 10.05 -0.86
C HIS A 93 0.74 10.64 -1.06
N HIS A 94 -0.15 10.57 -0.07
CA HIS A 94 -1.50 11.14 -0.18
C HIS A 94 -1.51 12.66 -0.37
N LYS A 95 -0.55 13.36 0.24
CA LYS A 95 -0.42 14.82 0.14
C LYS A 95 0.13 15.27 -1.22
N GLU A 96 1.22 14.67 -1.68
CA GLU A 96 1.96 15.11 -2.87
C GLU A 96 1.58 14.35 -4.14
N LYS A 97 1.05 13.14 -3.98
CA LYS A 97 0.62 12.19 -5.03
C LYS A 97 1.67 11.87 -6.07
N SER A 98 2.92 12.29 -5.89
CA SER A 98 3.95 12.35 -6.94
C SER A 98 5.24 11.60 -6.59
N LYS A 99 5.29 10.94 -5.44
CA LYS A 99 6.43 10.17 -4.93
C LYS A 99 5.91 9.06 -4.00
N HIS A 100 6.77 8.07 -3.74
CA HIS A 100 6.52 6.93 -2.84
C HIS A 100 5.23 6.15 -3.18
N TYR A 101 5.33 5.16 -4.09
CA TYR A 101 4.17 4.40 -4.59
C TYR A 101 3.99 3.05 -3.88
N SER A 102 4.96 2.66 -3.08
CA SER A 102 4.96 1.39 -2.38
C SER A 102 4.00 1.44 -1.20
N ALA A 103 3.11 0.46 -1.12
CA ALA A 103 2.19 0.24 -0.02
C ALA A 103 1.68 -1.21 -0.04
N PRO A 104 1.12 -1.74 1.06
CA PRO A 104 1.14 -1.17 2.41
C PRO A 104 2.25 -1.73 3.30
N LEU A 105 3.01 -2.73 2.82
CA LEU A 105 3.92 -3.52 3.63
C LEU A 105 5.39 -3.18 3.36
N ILE A 106 5.87 -3.54 2.16
CA ILE A 106 7.28 -3.45 1.78
C ILE A 106 7.53 -2.13 1.05
N ASN A 107 8.62 -1.45 1.41
CA ASN A 107 9.08 -0.24 0.76
C ASN A 107 9.95 -0.56 -0.45
N TYR A 108 9.32 -0.89 -1.57
CA TYR A 108 10.02 -1.10 -2.84
C TYR A 108 10.63 0.19 -3.38
N ASP A 109 10.06 1.36 -3.06
CA ASP A 109 10.61 2.65 -3.49
C ASP A 109 12.05 2.80 -3.00
N SER A 110 12.36 2.37 -1.78
CA SER A 110 13.74 2.38 -1.23
C SER A 110 14.73 1.48 -1.96
N LEU A 111 14.25 0.44 -2.67
CA LEU A 111 15.08 -0.47 -3.45
C LEU A 111 15.35 0.04 -4.87
N PHE A 112 14.39 0.78 -5.44
CA PHE A 112 14.42 1.23 -6.83
C PHE A 112 14.75 2.72 -6.99
N GLU A 113 14.62 3.53 -5.94
CA GLU A 113 15.14 4.90 -5.93
C GLU A 113 16.66 4.86 -5.92
N LYS A 114 17.28 5.37 -7.00
CA LYS A 114 18.73 5.63 -7.01
C LYS A 114 19.04 6.57 -5.85
N LYS A 115 19.84 6.11 -4.89
CA LYS A 115 20.59 7.03 -4.00
C LYS A 115 21.34 8.00 -4.91
N MET A 116 20.88 9.25 -4.99
CA MET A 116 21.75 10.31 -5.47
C MET A 116 22.84 10.44 -4.42
N SER A 117 24.05 9.96 -4.75
CA SER A 117 25.24 10.25 -3.97
C SER A 117 25.42 11.76 -3.93
N THR A 118 25.20 12.34 -2.75
CA THR A 118 25.80 13.63 -2.39
C THR A 118 27.30 13.45 -2.22
#